data_AF-A0A0U3SKR7-F1
#
_entry.id   AF-A0A0U3SKR7-F1
#
_cell.length_a   1.000
_cell.length_b   1.000
_cell.length_c   1.000
_cell.angle_alpha   90.00
_cell.angle_beta   90.00
_cell.angle_gamma   90.00
#
_symmetry.space_group_name_H-M   'P 1'
#
loop_
_entity.id
_entity.type
_entity.pdbx_description
1 polymer ?
#
loop_
_entity_poly.entity_id
_entity_poly.type
_entity_poly.pdbx_seq_one_letter_code
_entity_poly.pdbx_strand_id
1 'polypeptide(L)'
;IWVMIFPMLLKIDFRSLGELRTQKAGIGITLFVNWAVKPFSMALLGWLFLRHVFAPWLPAGQIDSYLAGLILLGAAPCTAMVFVWSNLVDGEPNFTLSQVALNDAVMVVAFAPIVALLLGVSAITVPWATLLLSVGLYIVVPVVIAQLWRRSLVARGGDDALARTVARLNPVSTLALLATLVLLFGFQGEQILAQPLVIALIAVPIIIQAYLIAAIALGLNRRLGVAYDIACPSTLIGTSNFFELAVA
;
A
#
# COMPACT_ATOMS: atom_id res chain seq x y z
N ILE A 1 1.93 -7.62 12.52
CA ILE A 1 2.37 -6.52 11.61
C ILE A 1 3.88 -6.40 11.52
N TRP A 2 4.62 -6.08 12.59
CA TRP A 2 6.08 -5.87 12.49
C TRP A 2 6.84 -7.05 11.84
N VAL A 3 6.62 -8.28 12.35
CA VAL A 3 7.24 -9.50 11.80
C VAL A 3 6.99 -9.69 10.31
N MET A 4 5.84 -9.23 9.81
CA MET A 4 5.46 -9.31 8.40
C MET A 4 6.17 -8.27 7.53
N ILE A 5 6.41 -7.06 8.04
CA ILE A 5 7.03 -5.98 7.26
C ILE A 5 8.57 -6.03 7.29
N PHE A 6 9.16 -6.57 8.36
CA PHE A 6 10.62 -6.58 8.56
C PHE A 6 11.46 -7.15 7.40
N PRO A 7 11.16 -8.34 6.84
CA PRO A 7 11.96 -8.89 5.75
C PRO A 7 11.93 -8.01 4.49
N MET A 8 10.82 -7.32 4.24
CA MET A 8 10.70 -6.39 3.12
C MET A 8 11.47 -5.10 3.39
N LEU A 9 11.36 -4.51 4.59
CA LEU A 9 12.14 -3.34 4.97
C LEU A 9 13.65 -3.58 4.94
N LEU A 10 14.10 -4.81 5.19
CA LEU A 10 15.50 -5.24 5.06
C LEU A 10 15.98 -5.32 3.59
N LYS A 11 15.08 -5.58 2.65
CA LYS A 11 15.40 -5.59 1.21
C LYS A 11 15.54 -4.19 0.63
N ILE A 12 15.04 -3.16 1.32
CA ILE A 12 15.16 -1.76 0.89
C ILE A 12 16.64 -1.35 0.91
N ASP A 13 17.19 -1.13 -0.29
CA ASP A 13 18.51 -0.54 -0.46
C ASP A 13 18.41 0.90 -0.98
N PHE A 14 18.63 1.87 -0.11
CA PHE A 14 18.68 3.28 -0.50
C PHE A 14 19.85 3.60 -1.46
N ARG A 15 20.85 2.72 -1.58
CA ARG A 15 21.98 2.89 -2.51
C ARG A 15 21.62 2.45 -3.93
N SER A 16 20.76 1.44 -4.08
CA SER A 16 20.30 0.97 -5.40
C SER A 16 19.27 1.91 -6.04
N LEU A 17 18.77 2.91 -5.30
CA LEU A 17 17.96 3.99 -5.86
C LEU A 17 18.67 4.76 -7.00
N GLY A 18 19.99 4.63 -7.16
CA GLY A 18 20.71 5.15 -8.32
C GLY A 18 20.37 4.43 -9.65
N GLU A 19 20.03 3.15 -9.57
CA GLU A 19 19.66 2.31 -10.74
C GLU A 19 18.28 2.67 -11.29
N LEU A 20 17.44 3.37 -10.50
CA LEU A 20 16.17 3.95 -10.92
C LEU A 20 16.29 4.90 -12.14
N ARG A 21 17.51 5.39 -12.45
CA ARG A 21 17.72 6.30 -13.58
C ARG A 21 17.45 5.67 -14.95
N THR A 22 17.55 4.35 -15.09
CA THR A 22 17.29 3.66 -16.37
C THR A 22 15.79 3.47 -16.63
N GLN A 23 14.95 3.49 -15.59
CA GLN A 23 13.52 3.17 -15.68
C GLN A 23 12.60 4.31 -15.20
N LYS A 24 13.06 5.57 -15.35
CA LYS A 24 12.40 6.77 -14.82
C LYS A 24 10.92 6.91 -15.21
N ALA A 25 10.55 6.49 -16.42
CA ALA A 25 9.18 6.58 -16.91
C ALA A 25 8.24 5.70 -16.07
N GLY A 26 8.56 4.41 -15.89
CA GLY A 26 7.74 3.50 -15.08
C GLY A 26 7.66 3.92 -13.61
N ILE A 27 8.77 4.43 -13.06
CA ILE A 27 8.81 4.95 -11.69
C ILE A 27 7.92 6.18 -11.53
N GLY A 28 8.07 7.15 -12.44
CA GLY A 28 7.30 8.38 -12.44
C GLY A 28 5.80 8.13 -12.57
N ILE A 29 5.41 7.21 -13.45
CA ILE A 29 4.00 6.78 -13.59
C ILE A 29 3.50 6.19 -12.28
N THR A 30 4.25 5.25 -11.68
CA THR A 30 3.81 4.57 -10.46
C THR A 30 3.66 5.55 -9.29
N LEU A 31 4.62 6.46 -9.11
CA LEU A 31 4.54 7.50 -8.07
C LEU A 31 3.38 8.46 -8.31
N PHE A 32 3.19 8.93 -9.54
CA PHE A 32 2.09 9.79 -9.89
C PHE A 32 0.74 9.13 -9.61
N VAL A 33 0.58 7.88 -10.03
CA VAL A 33 -0.64 7.11 -9.80
C VAL A 33 -0.87 6.91 -8.30
N ASN A 34 0.13 6.46 -7.54
CA ASN A 34 0.00 6.15 -6.13
C ASN A 34 -0.28 7.37 -5.24
N TRP A 35 0.32 8.51 -5.55
CA TRP A 35 0.32 9.66 -4.63
C TRP A 35 -0.56 10.81 -5.10
N ALA A 36 -0.77 10.96 -6.41
CA ALA A 36 -1.58 12.05 -6.97
C ALA A 36 -2.94 11.60 -7.50
N VAL A 37 -3.09 10.36 -7.99
CA VAL A 37 -4.36 9.91 -8.59
C VAL A 37 -5.16 9.05 -7.60
N LYS A 38 -4.52 8.06 -7.00
CA LYS A 38 -5.19 7.03 -6.21
C LYS A 38 -5.84 7.56 -4.93
N PRO A 39 -5.20 8.35 -4.07
CA PRO A 39 -5.83 8.79 -2.82
C PRO A 39 -7.04 9.69 -3.10
N PHE A 40 -6.91 10.57 -4.09
CA PHE A 40 -7.95 11.52 -4.49
C PHE A 40 -9.11 10.84 -5.21
N SER A 41 -8.84 9.90 -6.12
CA SER A 41 -9.90 9.12 -6.76
C SER A 41 -10.65 8.24 -5.75
N MET A 42 -9.97 7.71 -4.72
CA MET A 42 -10.65 6.95 -3.66
C MET A 42 -11.56 7.87 -2.83
N ALA A 43 -11.06 9.03 -2.44
CA ALA A 43 -11.86 10.00 -1.69
C ALA A 43 -13.09 10.45 -2.49
N LEU A 44 -12.92 10.73 -3.78
CA LEU A 44 -14.00 11.13 -4.68
C LEU A 44 -15.02 10.01 -4.86
N LEU A 45 -14.58 8.78 -5.14
CA LEU A 45 -15.47 7.64 -5.31
C LEU A 45 -16.17 7.28 -4.00
N GLY A 46 -15.46 7.30 -2.87
CA GLY A 46 -16.05 7.10 -1.55
C GLY A 46 -17.11 8.15 -1.24
N TRP A 47 -16.84 9.43 -1.51
CA TRP A 47 -17.81 10.51 -1.32
C TRP A 47 -19.03 10.35 -2.23
N LEU A 48 -18.82 10.05 -3.51
CA LEU A 48 -19.89 9.87 -4.48
C LEU A 48 -20.76 8.66 -4.10
N PHE A 49 -20.16 7.49 -3.92
CA PHE A 49 -20.89 6.26 -3.66
C PHE A 49 -21.47 6.23 -2.25
N LEU A 50 -20.73 6.58 -1.20
CA LEU A 50 -21.24 6.45 0.17
C LEU A 50 -22.17 7.58 0.59
N ARG A 51 -21.94 8.83 0.17
CA ARG A 51 -22.76 9.99 0.58
C ARG A 51 -23.90 10.33 -0.36
N HIS A 52 -23.87 9.86 -1.61
CA HIS A 52 -24.90 10.20 -2.61
C HIS A 52 -25.62 8.96 -3.11
N VAL A 53 -24.89 8.05 -3.75
CA VAL A 53 -25.52 6.88 -4.41
C VAL A 53 -26.11 5.94 -3.37
N PHE A 54 -25.33 5.57 -2.35
CA PHE A 54 -25.68 4.54 -1.38
C PHE A 54 -26.12 5.05 -0.02
N ALA A 55 -26.18 6.37 0.18
CA ALA A 55 -26.58 6.97 1.45
C ALA A 55 -27.91 6.41 2.02
N PRO A 56 -28.96 6.13 1.22
CA PRO A 56 -30.21 5.56 1.74
C PRO A 56 -30.08 4.13 2.28
N TRP A 57 -29.08 3.37 1.81
CA TRP A 57 -28.86 1.97 2.18
C TRP A 57 -27.76 1.78 3.21
N LEU A 58 -27.06 2.85 3.60
CA LEU A 58 -26.01 2.83 4.59
C LEU A 58 -26.52 3.35 5.95
N PRO A 59 -26.05 2.79 7.07
CA PRO A 59 -26.34 3.35 8.39
C PRO A 59 -25.82 4.78 8.49
N ALA A 60 -26.72 5.76 8.68
CA ALA A 60 -26.41 7.18 8.63
C ALA A 60 -25.24 7.60 9.54
N GLY A 61 -25.11 6.97 10.72
CA GLY A 61 -24.02 7.25 11.67
C GLY A 61 -22.66 6.63 11.34
N GLN A 62 -22.54 5.83 10.27
CA GLN A 62 -21.31 5.10 9.92
C GLN A 62 -20.70 5.51 8.58
N ILE A 63 -21.39 6.33 7.79
CA ILE A 63 -20.93 6.77 6.45
C ILE A 63 -19.56 7.44 6.54
N ASP A 64 -19.34 8.29 7.55
CA ASP A 64 -18.08 9.00 7.74
C ASP A 64 -16.93 8.05 8.13
N SER A 65 -17.22 7.06 8.98
CA SER A 65 -16.25 6.02 9.35
C SER A 65 -15.86 5.16 8.15
N TYR A 66 -16.82 4.80 7.30
CA TYR A 66 -16.54 4.05 6.06
C TYR A 66 -15.76 4.88 5.05
N LEU A 67 -16.10 6.16 4.89
CA LEU A 67 -15.36 7.07 4.02
C LEU A 67 -13.93 7.28 4.50
N ALA A 68 -13.72 7.46 5.81
CA ALA A 68 -12.39 7.54 6.39
C ALA A 68 -11.58 6.26 6.14
N GLY A 69 -12.19 5.09 6.32
CA GLY A 69 -11.57 3.80 6.02
C GLY A 69 -11.16 3.67 4.55
N LEU A 70 -12.02 4.10 3.61
CA LEU A 70 -11.69 4.13 2.19
C LEU A 70 -10.52 5.06 1.88
N ILE A 71 -10.49 6.27 2.46
CA ILE A 71 -9.39 7.23 2.26
C ILE A 71 -8.07 6.65 2.77
N LEU A 72 -8.07 6.05 3.97
CA LEU A 72 -6.89 5.40 4.54
C LEU A 72 -6.39 4.25 3.65
N LEU A 73 -7.31 3.40 3.19
CA LEU A 73 -7.00 2.29 2.28
C LEU A 73 -6.42 2.79 0.94
N GLY A 74 -7.03 3.82 0.35
CA GLY A 74 -6.62 4.38 -0.94
C GLY A 74 -5.28 5.12 -0.89
N ALA A 75 -4.91 5.67 0.27
CA ALA A 75 -3.64 6.37 0.47
C ALA A 75 -2.47 5.44 0.82
N ALA A 76 -2.73 4.19 1.19
CA ALA A 76 -1.71 3.22 1.60
C ALA A 76 -1.25 2.33 0.40
N PRO A 77 -0.07 2.57 -0.20
CA PRO A 77 0.42 1.75 -1.31
C PRO A 77 0.85 0.36 -0.81
N CYS A 78 0.58 -0.69 -1.59
CA CYS A 78 1.01 -2.05 -1.26
C CYS A 78 2.52 -2.26 -1.46
N THR A 79 3.08 -3.12 -0.62
CA THR A 79 4.52 -3.27 -0.46
C THR A 79 4.98 -4.73 -0.61
N ALA A 80 4.23 -5.70 -0.05
CA ALA A 80 4.62 -7.11 -0.06
C ALA A 80 4.03 -7.90 -1.24
N MET A 81 2.71 -7.85 -1.43
CA MET A 81 2.01 -8.73 -2.37
C MET A 81 2.39 -8.47 -3.83
N VAL A 82 2.77 -7.24 -4.14
CA VAL A 82 3.25 -6.78 -5.45
C VAL A 82 4.45 -7.59 -5.97
N PHE A 83 5.30 -8.12 -5.10
CA PHE A 83 6.39 -9.01 -5.56
C PHE A 83 5.87 -10.33 -6.11
N VAL A 84 4.84 -10.91 -5.49
CA VAL A 84 4.24 -12.17 -5.96
C VAL A 84 3.56 -11.94 -7.30
N TRP A 85 2.74 -10.89 -7.41
CA TRP A 85 2.07 -10.54 -8.66
C TRP A 85 3.04 -10.18 -9.78
N SER A 86 4.11 -9.44 -9.47
CA SER A 86 5.17 -9.13 -10.43
C SER A 86 5.85 -10.39 -10.95
N ASN A 87 6.16 -11.37 -10.09
CA ASN A 87 6.75 -12.63 -10.54
C ASN A 87 5.80 -13.42 -11.46
N LEU A 88 4.49 -13.37 -11.23
CA LEU A 88 3.50 -14.07 -12.07
C LEU A 88 3.34 -13.46 -13.47
N VAL A 89 3.80 -12.23 -13.68
CA VAL A 89 3.73 -11.53 -14.98
C VAL A 89 5.11 -11.35 -15.61
N ASP A 90 6.11 -12.10 -15.15
CA ASP A 90 7.51 -12.00 -15.58
C ASP A 90 8.05 -10.57 -15.49
N GLY A 91 7.63 -9.85 -14.44
CA GLY A 91 8.03 -8.48 -14.20
C GLY A 91 9.46 -8.37 -13.67
N GLU A 92 10.15 -7.28 -14.03
CA GLU A 92 11.56 -7.07 -13.69
C GLU A 92 11.75 -6.95 -12.16
N PRO A 93 12.50 -7.87 -11.51
CA PRO A 93 12.62 -7.91 -10.07
C PRO A 93 13.28 -6.67 -9.47
N ASN A 94 14.30 -6.12 -10.13
CA ASN A 94 15.04 -4.96 -9.63
C ASN A 94 14.18 -3.69 -9.67
N PHE A 95 13.36 -3.56 -10.72
CA PHE A 95 12.37 -2.49 -10.81
C PHE A 95 11.38 -2.56 -9.66
N THR A 96 10.77 -3.74 -9.46
CA THR A 96 9.76 -3.96 -8.43
C THR A 96 10.32 -3.68 -7.04
N LEU A 97 11.53 -4.16 -6.75
CA LEU A 97 12.21 -3.92 -5.49
C LEU A 97 12.45 -2.42 -5.26
N SER A 98 13.01 -1.75 -6.25
CA SER A 98 13.37 -0.33 -6.14
C SER A 98 12.13 0.57 -6.06
N GLN A 99 11.05 0.19 -6.76
CA GLN A 99 9.78 0.90 -6.74
C GLN A 99 9.04 0.76 -5.41
N VAL A 100 9.04 -0.44 -4.80
CA VAL A 100 8.48 -0.65 -3.46
C VAL A 100 9.26 0.16 -2.43
N ALA A 101 10.59 0.07 -2.46
CA ALA A 101 11.47 0.85 -1.59
C ALA A 101 11.19 2.36 -1.68
N LEU A 102 11.02 2.87 -2.90
CA LEU A 102 10.71 4.28 -3.14
C LEU A 102 9.32 4.65 -2.63
N ASN A 103 8.30 3.82 -2.87
CA ASN A 103 6.95 4.05 -2.33
C ASN A 103 6.95 4.09 -0.80
N ASP A 104 7.68 3.18 -0.14
CA ASP A 104 7.78 3.16 1.33
C ASP A 104 8.46 4.42 1.87
N ALA A 105 9.52 4.87 1.20
CA ALA A 105 10.20 6.11 1.56
C ALA A 105 9.27 7.33 1.41
N VAL A 106 8.51 7.41 0.31
CA VAL A 106 7.52 8.48 0.11
C VAL A 106 6.40 8.38 1.15
N MET A 107 5.96 7.16 1.50
CA MET A 107 4.88 6.92 2.47
C MET A 107 5.18 7.49 3.84
N VAL A 108 6.41 7.38 4.34
CA VAL A 108 6.84 7.96 5.63
C VAL A 108 6.50 9.45 5.73
N VAL A 109 6.59 10.18 4.62
CA VAL A 109 6.43 11.64 4.59
C VAL A 109 5.07 12.06 4.06
N ALA A 110 4.58 11.40 3.01
CA ALA A 110 3.41 11.83 2.26
C ALA A 110 2.09 11.27 2.79
N PHE A 111 2.11 10.09 3.44
CA PHE A 111 0.88 9.42 3.90
C PHE A 111 0.07 10.29 4.87
N ALA A 112 0.71 10.76 5.95
CA ALA A 112 0.03 11.56 6.96
C ALA A 112 -0.55 12.88 6.42
N PRO A 113 0.20 13.72 5.68
CA PRO A 113 -0.33 14.93 5.09
C PRO A 113 -1.48 14.69 4.11
N ILE A 114 -1.37 13.69 3.24
CA ILE A 114 -2.42 13.40 2.23
C ILE A 114 -3.70 12.92 2.91
N VAL A 115 -3.60 12.00 3.87
CA VAL A 115 -4.76 11.51 4.63
C VAL A 115 -5.40 12.67 5.41
N ALA A 116 -4.60 13.49 6.11
CA ALA A 116 -5.12 14.63 6.85
C ALA A 116 -5.86 15.63 5.95
N LEU A 117 -5.31 15.92 4.76
CA LEU A 117 -5.94 16.78 3.77
C LEU A 117 -7.28 16.19 3.31
N LEU A 118 -7.31 14.92 2.90
CA LEU A 118 -8.50 14.28 2.35
C LEU A 118 -9.62 14.09 3.39
N LEU A 119 -9.27 13.75 4.63
CA LEU A 119 -10.22 13.70 5.74
C LEU A 119 -10.76 15.10 6.06
N GLY A 120 -9.90 16.12 6.09
CA GLY A 120 -10.29 17.50 6.33
C GLY A 120 -11.26 18.03 5.26
N VAL A 121 -11.00 17.79 3.97
CA VAL A 121 -11.91 18.15 2.86
C VAL A 121 -13.23 17.38 2.94
N SER A 122 -13.24 16.20 3.54
CA SER A 122 -14.45 15.39 3.77
C SER A 122 -15.24 15.81 5.02
N ALA A 123 -14.81 16.87 5.72
CA ALA A 123 -15.34 17.32 7.01
C ALA A 123 -15.30 16.25 8.11
N ILE A 124 -14.32 15.34 8.03
CA ILE A 124 -14.09 14.30 9.03
C ILE A 124 -12.98 14.79 9.97
N THR A 125 -13.20 14.68 11.27
CA THR A 125 -12.20 15.08 12.27
C THR A 125 -10.93 14.25 12.14
N VAL A 126 -9.79 14.91 11.90
CA VAL A 126 -8.50 14.23 11.76
C VAL A 126 -7.95 13.84 13.13
N PRO A 127 -7.76 12.54 13.43
CA PRO A 127 -7.25 12.10 14.72
C PRO A 127 -5.71 12.21 14.74
N TRP A 128 -5.18 13.44 14.81
CA TRP A 128 -3.73 13.72 14.71
C TRP A 128 -2.87 12.90 15.66
N ALA A 129 -3.31 12.74 16.92
CA ALA A 129 -2.59 11.95 17.91
C ALA A 129 -2.44 10.49 17.47
N THR A 130 -3.55 9.87 17.06
CA THR A 130 -3.57 8.48 16.57
C THR A 130 -2.78 8.35 15.27
N LEU A 131 -2.96 9.28 14.33
CA LEU A 131 -2.31 9.23 13.02
C LEU A 131 -0.78 9.33 13.17
N LEU A 132 -0.28 10.31 13.94
CA LEU A 132 1.15 10.47 14.19
C LEU A 132 1.74 9.29 14.97
N LEU A 133 0.99 8.75 15.94
CA LEU A 133 1.40 7.56 16.68
C LEU A 133 1.51 6.34 15.75
N SER A 134 0.51 6.10 14.90
CA SER A 134 0.51 4.98 13.95
C SER A 134 1.64 5.11 12.93
N VAL A 135 1.88 6.30 12.39
CA VAL A 135 3.02 6.54 11.48
C VAL A 135 4.36 6.33 12.19
N GLY A 136 4.52 6.85 13.40
CA GLY A 136 5.73 6.65 14.20
C GLY A 136 5.99 5.18 14.50
N LEU A 137 4.98 4.48 15.03
CA LEU A 137 5.10 3.12 15.53
C LEU A 137 5.11 2.05 14.42
N TYR A 138 4.30 2.20 13.38
CA TYR A 138 4.15 1.17 12.33
C TYR A 138 4.98 1.45 11.08
N ILE A 139 5.47 2.68 10.88
CA ILE A 139 6.29 3.03 9.72
C ILE A 139 7.70 3.42 10.15
N VAL A 140 7.85 4.51 10.93
CA VAL A 140 9.18 5.09 11.22
C VAL A 140 10.07 4.14 12.02
N VAL A 141 9.57 3.62 13.14
CA VAL A 141 10.36 2.74 14.03
C VAL A 141 10.81 1.46 13.32
N PRO A 142 9.93 0.68 12.64
CA PRO A 142 10.35 -0.50 11.89
C PRO A 142 11.37 -0.19 10.80
N VAL A 143 11.21 0.91 10.06
CA VAL A 143 12.17 1.33 9.02
C VAL A 143 13.53 1.61 9.64
N VAL A 144 13.61 2.36 10.74
CA VAL A 144 14.87 2.66 11.42
C VAL A 144 15.56 1.38 11.88
N ILE A 145 14.84 0.49 12.56
CA ILE A 145 15.40 -0.79 13.05
C ILE A 145 15.89 -1.65 11.89
N ALA A 146 15.07 -1.80 10.84
CA ALA A 146 15.43 -2.59 9.67
C ALA A 146 16.67 -2.04 8.97
N GLN A 147 16.79 -0.71 8.81
CA GLN A 147 17.94 -0.10 8.15
C GLN A 147 19.23 -0.20 8.99
N LEU A 148 19.14 -0.07 10.32
CA LEU A 148 20.28 -0.31 11.21
C LEU A 148 20.74 -1.78 11.13
N TRP A 149 19.79 -2.72 11.12
CA TRP A 149 20.10 -4.14 11.03
C TRP A 149 20.69 -4.51 9.66
N ARG A 150 20.13 -3.99 8.57
CA ARG A 150 20.66 -4.16 7.21
C ARG A 150 22.11 -3.71 7.13
N ARG A 151 22.42 -2.50 7.62
CA ARG A 151 23.80 -1.97 7.63
C ARG A 151 24.76 -2.90 8.37
N SER A 152 24.34 -3.44 9.52
CA SER A 152 25.14 -4.39 10.29
C SER A 152 25.37 -5.71 9.55
N LEU A 153 24.35 -6.26 8.89
CA LEU A 153 24.46 -7.50 8.10
C LEU A 153 25.41 -7.34 6.91
N VAL A 154 25.23 -6.25 6.14
CA VAL A 154 26.08 -5.95 4.97
C VAL A 154 27.54 -5.70 5.41
N ALA A 155 27.76 -5.01 6.52
CA ALA A 155 29.11 -4.77 7.05
C ALA A 155 29.82 -6.06 7.49
N ARG A 156 29.08 -7.08 7.96
CA ARG A 156 29.65 -8.33 8.48
C ARG A 156 29.87 -9.41 7.42
N GLY A 157 29.06 -9.44 6.37
CA GLY A 157 29.09 -10.54 5.40
C GLY A 157 28.50 -10.22 4.05
N GLY A 158 28.46 -8.94 3.67
CA GLY A 158 27.99 -8.47 2.36
C GLY A 158 26.54 -8.80 2.07
N ASP A 159 26.19 -8.76 0.78
CA ASP A 159 24.83 -9.00 0.31
C ASP A 159 24.38 -10.45 0.53
N ASP A 160 25.31 -11.41 0.55
CA ASP A 160 25.01 -12.82 0.85
C ASP A 160 24.47 -13.02 2.26
N ALA A 161 25.01 -12.31 3.26
CA ALA A 161 24.52 -12.37 4.63
C ALA A 161 23.12 -11.77 4.77
N LEU A 162 22.83 -10.72 4.01
CA LEU A 162 21.49 -10.14 3.92
C LEU A 162 20.52 -11.12 3.24
N ALA A 163 20.89 -11.69 2.09
CA ALA A 163 20.07 -12.63 1.34
C ALA A 163 19.70 -13.87 2.18
N ARG A 164 20.68 -14.45 2.89
CA ARG A 164 20.43 -15.58 3.82
C ARG A 164 19.47 -15.22 4.95
N THR A 165 19.64 -14.04 5.54
CA THR A 165 18.75 -13.57 6.62
C THR A 165 17.33 -13.38 6.11
N VAL A 166 17.17 -12.69 4.98
CA VAL A 166 15.88 -12.46 4.34
C VAL A 166 15.19 -13.78 3.97
N ALA A 167 15.93 -14.75 3.40
CA ALA A 167 15.38 -16.06 3.06
C ALA A 167 14.85 -16.81 4.28
N ARG A 168 15.50 -16.69 5.44
CA ARG A 168 15.03 -17.29 6.71
C ARG A 168 13.80 -16.57 7.29
N LEU A 169 13.68 -15.26 7.08
CA LEU A 169 12.56 -14.46 7.56
C LEU A 169 11.31 -14.59 6.68
N ASN A 170 11.46 -14.89 5.37
CA ASN A 170 10.33 -14.99 4.44
C ASN A 170 9.23 -15.97 4.93
N PRO A 171 9.52 -17.23 5.33
CA PRO A 171 8.48 -18.14 5.82
C PRO A 171 7.77 -17.63 7.08
N VAL A 172 8.52 -17.00 7.99
CA VAL A 172 7.98 -16.42 9.23
C VAL A 172 7.06 -15.24 8.93
N SER A 173 7.45 -14.41 7.96
CA SER A 173 6.63 -13.29 7.47
C SER A 173 5.33 -13.79 6.83
N THR A 174 5.39 -14.83 6.00
CA THR A 174 4.20 -15.44 5.41
C THR A 174 3.30 -16.03 6.48
N LEU A 175 3.86 -16.72 7.48
CA LEU A 175 3.10 -17.23 8.62
C LEU A 175 2.44 -16.09 9.41
N ALA A 176 3.16 -14.99 9.65
CA ALA A 176 2.62 -13.83 10.35
C ALA A 176 1.50 -13.13 9.56
N LEU A 177 1.62 -13.03 8.24
CA LEU A 177 0.56 -12.53 7.35
C LEU A 177 -0.67 -13.43 7.43
N LEU A 178 -0.51 -14.74 7.25
CA LEU A 178 -1.61 -15.70 7.31
C LEU A 178 -2.28 -15.72 8.69
N ALA A 179 -1.50 -15.67 9.76
CA ALA A 179 -2.02 -15.55 11.12
C ALA A 179 -2.81 -14.24 11.32
N THR A 180 -2.30 -13.13 10.79
CA THR A 180 -3.01 -11.83 10.84
C THR A 180 -4.33 -11.90 10.08
N LEU A 181 -4.37 -12.55 8.91
CA LEU A 181 -5.61 -12.77 8.17
C LEU A 181 -6.61 -13.60 8.96
N VAL A 182 -6.19 -14.75 9.50
CA VAL A 182 -7.06 -15.60 10.32
C VAL A 182 -7.63 -14.84 11.52
N LEU A 183 -6.79 -14.09 12.23
CA LEU A 183 -7.22 -13.28 13.37
C LEU A 183 -8.16 -12.14 12.95
N LEU A 184 -7.85 -11.42 11.88
CA LEU A 184 -8.68 -10.33 11.38
C LEU A 184 -10.07 -10.83 10.98
N PHE A 185 -10.14 -11.89 10.17
CA PHE A 185 -11.42 -12.48 9.78
C PHE A 185 -12.15 -13.14 10.96
N GLY A 186 -11.41 -13.72 11.91
CA GLY A 186 -11.98 -14.27 13.15
C GLY A 186 -12.64 -13.19 14.00
N PHE A 187 -11.96 -12.06 14.22
CA PHE A 187 -12.50 -10.94 14.99
C PHE A 187 -13.61 -10.17 14.28
N GLN A 188 -13.56 -10.10 12.95
CA GLN A 188 -14.57 -9.42 12.14
C GLN A 188 -15.72 -10.34 11.69
N GLY A 189 -15.72 -11.61 12.09
CA GLY A 189 -16.66 -12.62 11.61
C GLY A 189 -18.13 -12.27 11.85
N GLU A 190 -18.46 -11.80 13.07
CA GLU A 190 -19.83 -11.38 13.40
C GLU A 190 -20.29 -10.20 12.52
N GLN A 191 -19.40 -9.22 12.33
CA GLN A 191 -19.68 -8.05 11.49
C GLN A 191 -19.91 -8.44 10.02
N ILE A 192 -19.12 -9.40 9.51
CA ILE A 192 -19.26 -9.93 8.15
C ILE A 192 -20.63 -10.58 7.94
N LEU A 193 -21.10 -11.35 8.91
CA LEU A 193 -22.42 -12.00 8.85
C LEU A 193 -23.56 -11.01 9.05
N ALA A 194 -23.38 -9.99 9.91
CA ALA A 194 -24.42 -9.02 10.24
C ALA A 194 -24.63 -7.97 9.14
N GLN A 195 -23.59 -7.60 8.38
CA GLN A 195 -23.63 -6.48 7.44
C GLN A 195 -23.16 -6.82 6.00
N PRO A 196 -23.65 -7.91 5.37
CA PRO A 196 -23.19 -8.32 4.04
C PRO A 196 -23.51 -7.29 2.95
N LEU A 197 -24.66 -6.61 3.05
CA LEU A 197 -25.05 -5.57 2.11
C LEU A 197 -24.10 -4.37 2.16
N VAL A 198 -23.74 -3.91 3.37
CA VAL A 198 -22.81 -2.79 3.54
C VAL A 198 -21.45 -3.12 2.94
N ILE A 199 -20.94 -4.34 3.19
CA ILE A 199 -19.67 -4.80 2.61
C ILE A 199 -19.74 -4.80 1.08
N ALA A 200 -20.82 -5.31 0.49
CA ALA A 200 -21.01 -5.30 -0.96
C ALA A 200 -21.04 -3.87 -1.52
N LEU A 201 -21.74 -2.94 -0.85
CA LEU A 201 -21.80 -1.54 -1.27
C LEU A 201 -20.45 -0.84 -1.18
N ILE A 202 -19.65 -1.10 -0.13
CA ILE A 202 -18.29 -0.56 0.02
C ILE A 202 -17.33 -1.18 -1.01
N ALA A 203 -17.53 -2.45 -1.38
CA ALA A 203 -16.70 -3.11 -2.39
C ALA A 203 -16.84 -2.48 -3.78
N VAL A 204 -18.01 -1.92 -4.13
CA VAL A 204 -18.25 -1.28 -5.43
C VAL A 204 -17.24 -0.16 -5.75
N PRO A 205 -17.10 0.91 -4.94
CA PRO A 205 -16.12 1.96 -5.23
C PRO A 205 -14.69 1.43 -5.21
N ILE A 206 -14.35 0.46 -4.35
CA ILE A 206 -13.01 -0.15 -4.31
C ILE A 206 -12.69 -0.85 -5.63
N ILE A 207 -13.63 -1.65 -6.16
CA ILE A 207 -13.47 -2.39 -7.42
C ILE A 207 -13.36 -1.41 -8.59
N ILE A 208 -14.27 -0.44 -8.67
CA ILE A 208 -14.24 0.60 -9.72
C ILE A 208 -12.90 1.33 -9.69
N GLN A 209 -12.42 1.69 -8.50
CA GLN A 209 -11.15 2.36 -8.36
C GLN A 209 -9.99 1.47 -8.80
N ALA A 210 -9.96 0.19 -8.40
CA ALA A 210 -8.90 -0.73 -8.78
C ALA A 210 -8.77 -0.82 -10.32
N TYR A 211 -9.89 -0.99 -11.03
CA TYR A 211 -9.88 -1.02 -12.49
C TYR A 211 -9.53 0.33 -13.11
N LEU A 212 -9.99 1.45 -12.54
CA LEU A 212 -9.66 2.79 -12.99
C LEU A 212 -8.14 3.03 -12.90
N ILE A 213 -7.55 2.70 -11.75
CA ILE A 213 -6.11 2.88 -11.51
C ILE A 213 -5.29 1.96 -12.40
N ALA A 214 -5.71 0.71 -12.57
CA ALA A 214 -5.08 -0.20 -13.52
C ALA A 214 -5.13 0.35 -14.95
N ALA A 215 -6.29 0.87 -15.39
CA ALA A 215 -6.46 1.44 -16.72
C ALA A 215 -5.59 2.70 -16.93
N ILE A 216 -5.52 3.59 -15.95
CA ILE A 216 -4.68 4.79 -15.99
C ILE A 216 -3.20 4.40 -16.03
N ALA A 217 -2.74 3.55 -15.11
CA ALA A 217 -1.33 3.16 -15.04
C ALA A 217 -0.90 2.41 -16.30
N LEU A 218 -1.69 1.47 -16.79
CA LEU A 218 -1.40 0.73 -18.01
C LEU A 218 -1.45 1.64 -19.25
N GLY A 219 -2.41 2.56 -19.32
CA GLY A 219 -2.53 3.54 -20.38
C GLY A 219 -1.33 4.49 -20.44
N LEU A 220 -0.87 4.99 -19.28
CA LEU A 220 0.32 5.85 -19.19
C LEU A 220 1.60 5.08 -19.57
N ASN A 221 1.77 3.86 -19.08
CA ASN A 221 2.91 3.02 -19.43
C ASN A 221 2.97 2.74 -20.94
N ARG A 222 1.82 2.43 -21.56
CA ARG A 222 1.74 2.26 -23.03
C ARG A 222 2.06 3.54 -23.78
N ARG A 223 1.53 4.68 -23.35
CA ARG A 223 1.77 5.99 -24.01
C ARG A 223 3.24 6.43 -23.93
N LEU A 224 3.92 6.10 -22.83
CA LEU A 224 5.34 6.41 -22.64
C LEU A 224 6.29 5.32 -23.18
N GLY A 225 5.76 4.28 -23.82
CA GLY A 225 6.57 3.22 -24.41
C GLY A 225 7.37 2.41 -23.38
N VAL A 226 6.86 2.28 -22.16
CA VAL A 226 7.52 1.49 -21.11
C VAL A 226 7.45 0.01 -21.47
N ALA A 227 8.58 -0.69 -21.34
CA ALA A 227 8.67 -2.12 -21.62
C ALA A 227 7.73 -2.93 -20.72
N TYR A 228 7.22 -4.05 -21.22
CA TYR A 228 6.14 -4.81 -20.58
C TYR A 228 6.51 -5.32 -19.18
N ASP A 229 7.74 -5.83 -19.04
CA ASP A 229 8.38 -6.27 -17.80
C ASP A 229 8.44 -5.18 -16.72
N ILE A 230 8.40 -3.91 -17.09
CA ILE A 230 8.36 -2.76 -16.16
C ILE A 230 6.92 -2.23 -16.01
N ALA A 231 6.17 -2.17 -17.11
CA ALA A 231 4.82 -1.64 -17.16
C ALA A 231 3.84 -2.47 -16.32
N CYS A 232 3.99 -3.79 -16.32
CA CYS A 232 3.14 -4.70 -15.56
C CYS A 232 3.33 -4.50 -14.04
N PRO A 233 4.55 -4.58 -13.47
CA PRO A 233 4.75 -4.27 -12.07
C PRO A 233 4.36 -2.83 -11.71
N SER A 234 4.63 -1.85 -12.58
CA SER A 234 4.21 -0.46 -12.37
C SER A 234 2.70 -0.34 -12.16
N THR A 235 1.93 -1.03 -13.01
CA THR A 235 0.47 -1.08 -12.95
C THR A 235 -0.05 -1.81 -11.71
N LEU A 236 0.55 -2.96 -11.39
CA LEU A 236 0.19 -3.76 -10.22
C LEU A 236 0.46 -3.01 -8.91
N ILE A 237 1.59 -2.30 -8.83
CA ILE A 237 1.95 -1.45 -7.69
C ILE A 237 0.96 -0.30 -7.56
N GLY A 238 0.59 0.34 -8.67
CA GLY A 238 -0.46 1.36 -8.72
C GLY A 238 -1.78 0.89 -8.10
N THR A 239 -2.20 -0.32 -8.48
CA THR A 239 -3.53 -0.85 -8.17
C THR A 239 -3.65 -1.45 -6.78
N SER A 240 -2.54 -1.87 -6.17
CA SER A 240 -2.55 -2.64 -4.91
C SER A 240 -2.61 -1.74 -3.67
N ASN A 241 -3.31 -2.18 -2.61
CA ASN A 241 -3.46 -1.46 -1.34
C ASN A 241 -2.74 -2.18 -0.18
N PHE A 242 -2.29 -1.42 0.82
CA PHE A 242 -1.74 -1.96 2.06
C PHE A 242 -2.78 -1.96 3.18
N PHE A 243 -3.66 -2.95 3.18
CA PHE A 243 -4.81 -2.99 4.08
C PHE A 243 -4.41 -3.18 5.54
N GLU A 244 -3.30 -3.86 5.83
CA GLU A 244 -2.83 -4.09 7.19
C GLU A 244 -2.44 -2.79 7.89
N LEU A 245 -1.90 -1.82 7.14
CA LEU A 245 -1.63 -0.48 7.66
C LEU A 245 -2.93 0.33 7.81
N ALA A 246 -3.90 0.16 6.91
CA ALA A 246 -5.17 0.86 7.00
C ALA A 246 -6.04 0.39 8.17
N VAL A 247 -5.87 -0.87 8.60
CA VAL A 247 -6.57 -1.47 9.75
C VAL A 247 -5.89 -1.15 11.08
N ALA A 248 -4.57 -0.92 11.08
CA ALA A 248 -3.74 -0.71 12.28
C ALA A 248 -3.71 0.74 12.76
#